data_AF-A0A319C553-F1
#
_entry.id   AF-A0A319C553-F1
#
_cell.length_a   1.000
_cell.length_b   1.000
_cell.length_c   1.000
_cell.angle_alpha   90.00
_cell.angle_beta   90.00
_cell.angle_gamma   90.00
#
_symmetry.space_group_name_H-M   'P 1'
#
loop_
_entity.id
_entity.type
_entity.pdbx_description
1 polymer ?
#
loop_
_entity_poly.entity_id
_entity_poly.type
_entity_poly.pdbx_seq_one_letter_code
_entity_poly.pdbx_strand_id
1 'polypeptide(L)'
;MKLTAILLPLISTATATTTCYSGAPTSEGTNCLSKLSIKNFWSLQYCNYRWNVNYGDWDKWISNNASHVERGRVAKTGVFGGMEECLDAFKEVVEPCYDTAQGAYLTTANVSLEVNWCQW
;
A
#
# COMPACT_ATOMS: atom_id res chain seq x y z
N MET A 1 16.41 -30.48 39.27
CA MET A 1 16.64 -29.33 38.37
C MET A 1 15.29 -28.71 38.08
N LYS A 2 15.07 -27.42 38.40
CA LYS A 2 13.82 -26.70 38.09
C LYS A 2 13.98 -26.08 36.70
N LEU A 3 13.18 -26.53 35.74
CA LEU A 3 13.08 -25.94 34.40
C LEU A 3 12.25 -24.67 34.49
N THR A 4 12.92 -23.51 34.40
CA THR A 4 12.27 -22.22 34.27
C THR A 4 11.75 -22.10 32.83
N ALA A 5 10.45 -22.27 32.63
CA ALA A 5 9.81 -22.05 31.34
C ALA A 5 9.75 -20.54 31.05
N ILE A 6 10.52 -20.08 30.07
CA ILE A 6 10.46 -18.72 29.55
C ILE A 6 9.24 -18.66 28.64
N LEU A 7 8.15 -18.07 29.12
CA LEU A 7 6.99 -17.73 28.31
C LEU A 7 7.35 -16.51 27.45
N LEU A 8 7.69 -16.74 26.17
CA LEU A 8 7.70 -15.65 25.20
C LEU A 8 6.25 -15.16 25.02
N PRO A 9 5.95 -13.87 25.24
CA PRO A 9 4.65 -13.35 24.88
C PRO A 9 4.50 -13.47 23.35
N LEU A 10 3.48 -14.22 22.91
CA LEU A 10 2.99 -14.13 21.54
C LEU A 10 2.45 -12.71 21.37
N ILE A 11 3.26 -11.83 20.80
CA ILE A 11 2.78 -10.54 20.30
C ILE A 11 1.89 -10.91 19.11
N SER A 12 0.57 -10.82 19.30
CA SER A 12 -0.40 -10.94 18.21
C SER A 12 -0.11 -9.83 17.22
N THR A 13 0.66 -10.13 16.17
CA THR A 13 0.76 -9.24 15.01
C THR A 13 -0.65 -9.17 14.44
N ALA A 14 -1.29 -8.00 14.52
CA ALA A 14 -2.58 -7.80 13.87
C ALA A 14 -2.38 -8.15 12.39
N THR A 15 -3.00 -9.24 11.95
CA THR A 15 -2.80 -9.77 10.61
C THR A 15 -3.41 -8.78 9.63
N ALA A 16 -2.58 -7.99 8.96
CA ALA A 16 -3.02 -7.17 7.87
C ALA A 16 -3.70 -8.08 6.83
N THR A 17 -4.91 -7.70 6.43
CA THR A 17 -5.65 -8.45 5.41
C THR A 17 -5.54 -7.69 4.11
N THR A 18 -4.74 -8.21 3.19
CA THR A 18 -4.64 -7.72 1.81
C THR A 18 -5.66 -8.41 0.93
N THR A 19 -6.37 -7.64 0.11
CA THR A 19 -7.22 -8.15 -0.95
C THR A 19 -6.89 -7.44 -2.25
N CYS A 20 -6.57 -8.22 -3.27
CA CYS A 20 -6.33 -7.73 -4.62
C CYS A 20 -7.66 -7.53 -5.35
N TYR A 21 -7.83 -6.42 -6.06
CA TYR A 21 -9.03 -6.21 -6.89
C TYR A 21 -9.06 -7.16 -8.09
N SER A 22 -10.25 -7.58 -8.48
CA SER A 22 -10.42 -8.37 -9.70
C SER A 22 -10.12 -7.53 -10.94
N GLY A 23 -9.56 -8.17 -11.96
CA GLY A 23 -9.17 -7.54 -13.23
C GLY A 23 -7.65 -7.39 -13.30
N ALA A 24 -7.04 -7.93 -14.36
CA ALA A 24 -5.63 -7.67 -14.66
C ALA A 24 -5.41 -6.15 -14.80
N PRO A 25 -4.21 -5.62 -14.49
CA PRO A 25 -3.88 -4.24 -14.86
C PRO A 25 -4.25 -4.08 -16.33
N THR A 26 -5.15 -3.14 -16.60
CA THR A 26 -5.76 -3.00 -17.93
C THR A 26 -4.65 -2.92 -18.98
N SER A 27 -4.85 -3.69 -20.05
CA SER A 27 -3.95 -3.86 -21.21
C SER A 27 -3.21 -2.60 -21.66
N GLU A 28 -2.02 -2.79 -22.25
CA GLU A 28 -1.19 -1.77 -22.90
C GLU A 28 -2.02 -0.59 -23.47
N GLY A 29 -1.74 0.63 -22.98
CA GLY A 29 -2.41 1.87 -23.42
C GLY A 29 -3.15 2.64 -22.32
N THR A 30 -3.36 2.05 -21.14
CA THR A 30 -3.81 2.79 -19.97
C THR A 30 -2.63 3.43 -19.24
N ASN A 31 -2.75 4.72 -18.89
CA ASN A 31 -1.79 5.49 -18.09
C ASN A 31 -1.72 4.93 -16.64
N CYS A 32 -1.45 3.65 -16.47
CA CYS A 32 -1.28 2.98 -15.19
C CYS A 32 0.19 3.04 -14.77
N LEU A 33 0.40 2.83 -13.50
CA LEU A 33 1.70 3.00 -12.86
C LEU A 33 2.51 1.72 -12.97
N SER A 34 3.78 1.83 -13.40
CA SER A 34 4.70 0.71 -13.28
C SER A 34 4.97 0.34 -11.81
N LYS A 35 5.33 -0.92 -11.53
CA LYS A 35 5.71 -1.41 -10.19
C LYS A 35 6.80 -0.55 -9.55
N LEU A 36 7.77 -0.11 -10.37
CA LEU A 36 8.86 0.77 -9.93
C LEU A 36 8.36 2.17 -9.57
N SER A 37 7.49 2.74 -10.40
CA SER A 37 6.84 4.02 -10.11
C SER A 37 6.08 3.95 -8.78
N ILE A 38 5.39 2.84 -8.50
CA ILE A 38 4.59 2.68 -7.26
C ILE A 38 5.52 2.65 -6.04
N LYS A 39 6.60 1.88 -6.16
CA LYS A 39 7.65 1.82 -5.13
C LYS A 39 8.25 3.17 -4.83
N ASN A 40 8.60 3.94 -5.86
CA ASN A 40 9.19 5.27 -5.70
C ASN A 40 8.21 6.24 -5.03
N PHE A 41 6.94 6.22 -5.45
CA PHE A 41 5.92 7.09 -4.89
C PHE A 41 5.73 6.87 -3.38
N TRP A 42 5.51 5.63 -2.94
CA TRP A 42 5.27 5.40 -1.52
C TRP A 42 6.52 5.66 -0.67
N SER A 43 7.71 5.36 -1.19
CA SER A 43 8.94 5.38 -0.38
C SER A 43 9.59 6.75 -0.32
N LEU A 44 9.47 7.52 -1.39
CA LEU A 44 10.08 8.85 -1.47
C LEU A 44 9.08 9.96 -1.16
N GLN A 45 7.77 9.73 -1.33
CA GLN A 45 6.77 10.79 -1.14
C GLN A 45 5.70 10.42 -0.12
N TYR A 46 4.84 9.45 -0.39
CA TYR A 46 3.63 9.26 0.40
C TYR A 46 3.93 8.95 1.87
N CYS A 47 4.74 7.93 2.15
CA CYS A 47 5.04 7.56 3.53
C CYS A 47 5.95 8.58 4.24
N ASN A 48 6.71 9.42 3.53
CA ASN A 48 7.47 10.49 4.18
C ASN A 48 6.58 11.61 4.72
N TYR A 49 5.47 11.91 4.04
CA TYR A 49 4.65 13.09 4.33
C TYR A 49 3.25 12.79 4.88
N ARG A 50 2.72 11.58 4.67
CA ARG A 50 1.29 11.29 4.87
C ARG A 50 1.01 10.07 5.76
N TRP A 51 2.03 9.40 6.28
CA TRP A 51 1.83 8.23 7.14
C TRP A 51 0.95 8.55 8.37
N ASN A 52 1.18 9.72 8.97
CA ASN A 52 0.50 10.21 10.18
C ASN A 52 -0.76 11.04 9.93
N VAL A 53 -1.19 11.19 8.67
CA VAL A 53 -2.35 12.01 8.31
C VAL A 53 -3.51 11.11 7.94
N ASN A 54 -4.68 11.33 8.54
CA ASN A 54 -5.90 10.60 8.19
C ASN A 54 -6.56 11.25 6.96
N TYR A 55 -6.76 10.48 5.89
CA TYR A 55 -7.33 10.97 4.62
C TYR A 55 -8.42 10.01 4.12
N GLY A 56 -9.68 10.36 4.35
CA GLY A 56 -10.80 9.61 3.77
C GLY A 56 -10.93 9.77 2.24
N ASP A 57 -10.35 10.84 1.68
CA ASP A 57 -10.41 11.15 0.26
C ASP A 57 -9.22 10.58 -0.52
N TRP A 58 -9.43 10.41 -1.83
CA TRP A 58 -8.43 9.89 -2.76
C TRP A 58 -7.34 10.92 -3.10
N ASP A 59 -6.10 10.61 -2.74
CA ASP A 59 -4.93 11.29 -3.29
C ASP A 59 -4.65 10.74 -4.70
N LYS A 60 -4.67 11.64 -5.68
CA LYS A 60 -4.28 11.32 -7.06
C LYS A 60 -2.77 11.31 -7.17
N TRP A 61 -2.26 10.33 -7.89
CA TRP A 61 -0.85 10.23 -8.24
C TRP A 61 -0.68 10.35 -9.74
N ILE A 62 0.33 11.13 -10.13
CA ILE A 62 0.78 11.36 -11.50
C ILE A 62 2.30 11.12 -11.52
N SER A 63 2.81 10.28 -12.41
CA SER A 63 4.27 10.11 -12.57
C SER A 63 4.89 11.37 -13.16
N ASN A 64 6.14 11.62 -12.79
CA ASN A 64 6.93 12.78 -13.21
C ASN A 64 7.55 12.63 -14.61
N ASN A 65 7.12 11.64 -15.40
CA ASN A 65 7.62 11.41 -16.75
C ASN A 65 6.80 12.23 -17.77
N ALA A 66 7.39 13.31 -18.28
CA ALA A 66 6.74 14.21 -19.24
C ALA A 66 6.39 13.54 -20.58
N SER A 67 7.07 12.45 -20.94
CA SER A 67 6.86 11.73 -22.19
C SER A 67 5.84 10.59 -22.06
N HIS A 68 5.53 10.15 -20.84
CA HIS A 68 4.53 9.12 -20.53
C HIS A 68 4.00 9.35 -19.12
N VAL A 69 2.83 9.98 -19.03
CA VAL A 69 2.20 10.28 -17.74
C VAL A 69 1.47 9.05 -17.23
N GLU A 70 2.00 8.40 -16.21
CA GLU A 70 1.32 7.33 -15.49
C GLU A 70 0.46 7.94 -14.37
N ARG A 71 -0.65 7.29 -14.01
CA ARG A 71 -1.60 7.80 -13.01
C ARG A 71 -2.20 6.69 -12.18
N GLY A 72 -2.41 6.96 -10.90
CA GLY A 72 -3.20 6.11 -10.01
C GLY A 72 -3.74 6.88 -8.82
N ARG A 73 -4.25 6.14 -7.84
CA ARG A 73 -4.87 6.75 -6.67
C ARG A 73 -4.61 5.94 -5.42
N VAL A 74 -4.52 6.62 -4.29
CA VAL A 74 -4.46 6.02 -2.97
C VAL A 74 -5.45 6.71 -2.04
N ALA A 75 -6.12 5.95 -1.18
CA ALA A 75 -6.93 6.47 -0.10
C ALA A 75 -6.53 5.76 1.20
N LYS A 76 -6.68 6.44 2.35
CA LYS A 76 -6.33 5.85 3.63
C LYS A 76 -7.14 6.40 4.79
N THR A 77 -7.99 5.56 5.37
CA THR A 77 -8.58 5.86 6.67
C THR A 77 -7.67 5.41 7.81
N GLY A 78 -7.66 6.18 8.89
CA GLY A 78 -6.81 5.94 10.04
C GLY A 78 -5.37 6.42 9.85
N VAL A 79 -4.49 6.07 10.79
CA VAL A 79 -3.12 6.56 10.86
C VAL A 79 -2.17 5.38 11.16
N PHE A 80 -1.07 5.29 10.41
CA PHE A 80 -0.03 4.31 10.70
C PHE A 80 0.70 4.70 11.99
N GLY A 81 1.17 3.72 12.76
CA GLY A 81 1.99 3.93 13.96
C GLY A 81 3.40 4.45 13.67
N GLY A 82 3.84 4.36 12.42
CA GLY A 82 5.11 4.93 11.96
C GLY A 82 5.25 4.91 10.44
N MET A 83 6.32 5.55 9.96
CA MET A 83 6.70 5.53 8.54
C MET A 83 6.98 4.11 8.04
N GLU A 84 7.64 3.28 8.84
CA GLU A 84 7.97 1.89 8.48
C GLU A 84 6.71 1.05 8.26
N GLU A 85 5.71 1.17 9.14
CA GLU A 85 4.42 0.48 8.99
C GLU A 85 3.68 0.92 7.71
N CYS A 86 3.80 2.19 7.31
CA CYS A 86 3.29 2.66 6.03
C CYS A 86 3.98 1.96 4.85
N LEU A 87 5.31 1.87 4.87
CA LEU A 87 6.09 1.23 3.81
C LEU A 87 5.78 -0.27 3.70
N ASP A 88 5.66 -0.95 4.83
CA ASP A 88 5.32 -2.37 4.90
C ASP A 88 3.89 -2.63 4.38
N ALA A 89 2.91 -1.82 4.77
CA ALA A 89 1.55 -1.93 4.25
C ALA A 89 1.50 -1.80 2.71
N PHE A 90 2.26 -0.85 2.16
CA PHE A 90 2.37 -0.68 0.71
C PHE A 90 3.04 -1.87 0.03
N LYS A 91 4.09 -2.43 0.63
CA LYS A 91 4.76 -3.64 0.15
C LYS A 91 3.81 -4.85 0.17
N GLU A 92 3.02 -4.99 1.24
CA GLU A 92 2.04 -6.07 1.42
C GLU A 92 0.88 -6.01 0.42
N VAL A 93 0.58 -4.85 -0.16
CA VAL A 93 -0.40 -4.75 -1.26
C VAL A 93 0.22 -4.95 -2.64
N VAL A 94 1.35 -4.32 -2.94
CA VAL A 94 1.89 -4.33 -4.31
C VAL A 94 2.62 -5.61 -4.66
N GLU A 95 3.38 -6.21 -3.75
CA GLU A 95 4.11 -7.43 -4.10
C GLU A 95 3.18 -8.59 -4.52
N PRO A 96 2.08 -8.88 -3.80
CA PRO A 96 1.18 -9.95 -4.21
C PRO A 96 0.17 -9.55 -5.31
N CYS A 97 -0.25 -8.28 -5.37
CA CYS A 97 -1.37 -7.89 -6.24
C CYS A 97 -0.98 -7.23 -7.56
N TYR A 98 0.24 -6.69 -7.70
CA TYR A 98 0.57 -5.85 -8.87
C TYR A 98 0.39 -6.57 -10.21
N ASP A 99 0.87 -7.81 -10.34
CA ASP A 99 0.84 -8.54 -11.60
C ASP A 99 -0.52 -9.19 -11.91
N THR A 100 -1.45 -9.20 -10.94
CA THR A 100 -2.71 -9.97 -11.01
C THR A 100 -3.97 -9.13 -10.85
N ALA A 101 -3.83 -7.88 -10.41
CA ALA A 101 -4.92 -6.99 -10.07
C ALA A 101 -4.66 -5.56 -10.54
N GLN A 102 -5.73 -4.79 -10.70
CA GLN A 102 -5.71 -3.35 -10.99
C GLN A 102 -5.47 -2.45 -9.77
N GLY A 103 -5.44 -3.05 -8.58
CA GLY A 103 -5.31 -2.38 -7.30
C GLY A 103 -5.46 -3.37 -6.16
N ALA A 104 -5.45 -2.85 -4.94
CA ALA A 104 -5.63 -3.64 -3.74
C ALA A 104 -6.12 -2.77 -2.59
N TYR A 105 -6.74 -3.41 -1.61
CA TYR A 105 -6.95 -2.82 -0.30
C TYR A 105 -6.27 -3.66 0.78
N LEU A 106 -5.79 -2.99 1.82
CA LEU A 106 -5.24 -3.59 3.02
C LEU A 106 -5.94 -2.98 4.23
N THR A 107 -6.39 -3.84 5.13
CA THR A 107 -6.97 -3.39 6.40
C THR A 107 -6.19 -3.99 7.57
N THR A 108 -5.77 -3.12 8.48
CA THR A 108 -5.21 -3.46 9.79
C THR A 108 -6.22 -3.06 10.88
N ALA A 109 -5.83 -3.22 12.15
CA ALA A 109 -6.64 -2.74 13.27
C ALA A 109 -6.84 -1.20 13.25
N ASN A 110 -5.90 -0.46 12.67
CA ASN A 110 -5.83 1.00 12.79
C ASN A 110 -5.94 1.74 11.45
N VAL A 111 -5.69 1.05 10.34
CA VAL A 111 -5.60 1.65 9.01
C VAL A 111 -6.35 0.81 8.00
N SER A 112 -7.11 1.47 7.12
CA SER A 112 -7.52 0.89 5.85
C SER A 112 -6.85 1.68 4.73
N LEU A 113 -6.03 0.99 3.94
CA LEU A 113 -5.28 1.51 2.81
C LEU A 113 -5.89 0.96 1.53
N GLU A 114 -6.25 1.84 0.59
CA GLU A 114 -6.75 1.47 -0.72
C GLU A 114 -5.83 2.04 -1.80
N VAL A 115 -5.43 1.22 -2.78
CA VAL A 115 -4.51 1.63 -3.84
C VAL A 115 -4.99 1.11 -5.19
N ASN A 116 -5.06 1.99 -6.17
CA ASN A 116 -5.38 1.67 -7.56
C ASN A 116 -4.20 2.04 -8.46
N TRP A 117 -3.72 1.08 -9.26
CA TRP A 117 -2.57 1.26 -10.17
C TRP A 117 -2.90 2.15 -11.37
N CYS A 118 -4.19 2.32 -11.65
CA CYS A 118 -4.69 3.09 -12.79
C CYS A 118 -5.63 4.19 -12.28
N GLN A 119 -5.58 5.36 -12.91
CA GLN A 119 -6.60 6.38 -12.74
C GLN A 119 -7.66 6.22 -13.83
N TRP A 120 -8.85 5.76 -13.43
CA TRP A 120 -10.06 5.85 -14.25
C TRP A 120 -10.71 7.23 -14.13
#